data_AF-A0A7C2WR06-F1
#
_entry.id   AF-A0A7C2WR06-F1
#
_cell.length_a   1.000
_cell.length_b   1.000
_cell.length_c   1.000
_cell.angle_alpha   90.00
_cell.angle_beta   90.00
_cell.angle_gamma   90.00
#
_symmetry.space_group_name_H-M   'P 1'
#
loop_
_entity.id
_entity.type
_entity.pdbx_description
1 polymer ?
#
loop_
_entity_poly.entity_id
_entity_poly.type
_entity_poly.pdbx_seq_one_letter_code
_entity_poly.pdbx_strand_id
1 'polypeptide(L)' 'MKVKIKFTKLSKKEKEIFNKLNIIIANSYNPYSKFYVSSVVLTTDNKVFYGVNIETCAYASICAERVAIGNAVTNG' A
#
# COMPACT_ATOMS: atom_id res chain seq x y z
N MET A 1 -3.80 16.43 11.69
CA MET A 1 -4.84 15.41 11.95
C MET A 1 -4.16 14.08 12.28
N LYS A 2 -4.14 13.63 13.54
CA LYS A 2 -3.55 12.33 13.93
C LYS A 2 -4.67 11.32 14.09
N VAL A 3 -4.96 10.55 13.05
CA VAL A 3 -5.84 9.39 13.15
C VAL A 3 -5.06 8.28 13.86
N LYS A 4 -5.32 8.09 15.16
CA LYS A 4 -4.73 6.99 15.96
C LYS A 4 -5.64 5.77 15.90
N ILE A 5 -5.53 4.96 14.85
CA ILE A 5 -6.10 3.61 14.87
C ILE A 5 -5.14 2.74 15.69
N LYS A 6 -5.62 2.19 16.80
CA LYS A 6 -4.83 1.23 17.58
C LYS A 6 -4.86 -0.12 16.87
N PHE A 7 -3.69 -0.73 16.65
CA PHE A 7 -3.56 -2.05 16.03
C PHE A 7 -4.45 -3.12 16.70
N THR A 8 -4.67 -2.98 18.00
CA THR A 8 -5.52 -3.86 18.81
C THR A 8 -6.98 -3.89 18.36
N LYS A 9 -7.48 -2.84 17.70
CA LYS A 9 -8.87 -2.72 17.24
C LYS A 9 -9.13 -3.29 15.85
N LEU A 10 -8.10 -3.71 15.11
CA LEU A 10 -8.29 -4.31 13.79
C LEU A 10 -8.85 -5.74 13.91
N SER A 11 -9.72 -6.10 12.97
CA SER A 11 -10.19 -7.46 12.75
C SER A 11 -9.03 -8.39 12.36
N LYS A 12 -9.26 -9.72 12.41
CA LYS A 12 -8.24 -10.70 12.02
C LYS A 12 -7.74 -10.48 10.59
N LYS A 13 -8.65 -10.24 9.64
CA LYS A 13 -8.32 -10.00 8.23
C LYS A 13 -7.49 -8.74 8.04
N GLU A 14 -7.87 -7.64 8.69
CA GLU A 14 -7.11 -6.39 8.55
C GLU A 14 -5.71 -6.49 9.17
N LYS A 15 -5.52 -7.29 10.23
CA LYS A 15 -4.19 -7.59 10.78
C LYS A 15 -3.34 -8.40 9.81
N GLU A 16 -3.92 -9.38 9.14
CA GLU A 16 -3.23 -10.15 8.08
C GLU A 16 -2.81 -9.25 6.92
N ILE A 17 -3.70 -8.37 6.47
CA ILE A 17 -3.41 -7.35 5.45
C ILE A 17 -2.28 -6.42 5.90
N PHE A 18 -2.33 -5.93 7.15
CA PHE A 18 -1.29 -5.06 7.70
C PHE A 18 0.07 -5.76 7.76
N ASN A 19 0.12 -7.03 8.17
CA ASN A 19 1.35 -7.80 8.15
C ASN A 19 1.87 -7.98 6.72
N LYS A 20 0.98 -8.19 5.74
CA LYS A 20 1.36 -8.26 4.33
C LYS A 20 1.92 -6.93 3.82
N LEU A 21 1.34 -5.79 4.21
CA LEU A 21 1.84 -4.46 3.90
C LEU A 21 3.29 -4.25 4.38
N ASN A 22 3.62 -4.71 5.59
CA ASN A 22 4.98 -4.63 6.14
C ASN A 22 5.98 -5.52 5.40
N ILE A 23 5.53 -6.60 4.77
CA ILE A 23 6.40 -7.47 3.97
C ILE A 23 6.66 -6.85 2.60
N ILE A 24 5.61 -6.37 1.91
CA ILE A 24 5.75 -5.90 0.53
C ILE A 24 6.41 -4.53 0.42
N ILE A 25 6.49 -3.76 1.50
CA ILE A 25 7.14 -2.43 1.51
C ILE A 25 8.62 -2.52 1.06
N ALA A 26 9.24 -3.69 1.19
CA ALA A 26 10.57 -3.99 0.68
C ALA A 26 10.67 -3.96 -0.86
N ASN A 27 9.55 -4.09 -1.58
CA ASN A 27 9.51 -4.01 -3.04
C ASN A 27 9.43 -2.56 -3.56
N SER A 28 9.33 -1.59 -2.66
CA SER A 28 9.20 -0.20 -3.02
C SER A 28 10.49 0.33 -3.66
N TYR A 29 10.36 1.04 -4.78
CA TYR A 29 11.50 1.60 -5.50
C TYR A 29 11.64 3.08 -5.16
N ASN A 30 12.49 3.39 -4.18
CA ASN A 30 12.66 4.75 -3.66
C ASN A 30 14.13 5.15 -3.52
N PRO A 31 14.92 5.18 -4.61
CA PRO A 31 16.33 5.49 -4.51
C PRO A 31 16.59 6.95 -4.10
N TYR A 32 15.64 7.88 -4.31
CA TYR A 32 15.84 9.31 -4.08
C TYR A 32 15.45 9.73 -2.67
N SER A 33 14.20 9.48 -2.24
CA SER A 33 13.74 9.94 -0.91
C SER A 33 14.10 8.99 0.24
N LYS A 34 14.34 7.71 -0.08
CA LYS A 34 14.43 6.61 0.92
C LYS A 34 13.19 6.51 1.82
N PHE A 35 12.03 7.00 1.35
CA PHE A 35 10.76 6.93 2.06
C PHE A 35 9.86 5.87 1.45
N TYR A 36 9.84 4.70 2.10
CA TYR A 36 9.11 3.53 1.64
C TYR A 36 7.65 3.57 2.12
N VAL A 37 6.72 3.29 1.22
CA VAL A 37 5.28 3.30 1.48
C VAL A 37 4.66 2.08 0.79
N SER A 38 3.86 1.33 1.53
CA SER A 38 2.96 0.32 0.98
C SER A 38 1.50 0.71 1.23
N SER A 39 0.61 0.30 0.34
CA SER A 39 -0.82 0.54 0.46
C SER A 39 -1.63 -0.64 -0.07
N VAL A 40 -2.92 -0.64 0.24
CA VAL A 40 -3.86 -1.70 -0.13
C VAL A 40 -5.24 -1.11 -0.42
N VAL A 41 -5.90 -1.68 -1.42
CA VAL A 41 -7.34 -1.54 -1.66
C VAL A 41 -8.01 -2.86 -1.26
N LEU A 42 -8.91 -2.78 -0.27
CA LEU A 42 -9.80 -3.86 0.11
C LEU A 42 -11.20 -3.53 -0.43
N THR A 43 -11.72 -4.35 -1.33
CA THR A 43 -13.03 -4.15 -1.95
C THR A 43 -14.16 -4.75 -1.12
N THR A 44 -15.40 -4.41 -1.45
CA THR A 44 -16.60 -4.91 -0.77
C THR A 44 -16.82 -6.41 -0.98
N ASP A 45 -16.34 -6.97 -2.09
CA ASP A 45 -16.32 -8.41 -2.39
C ASP A 45 -15.07 -9.11 -1.84
N ASN A 46 -14.38 -8.50 -0.88
CA ASN A 46 -13.25 -9.08 -0.15
C ASN A 46 -11.97 -9.31 -0.95
N LYS A 47 -11.86 -8.85 -2.20
CA LYS A 47 -10.62 -8.84 -2.98
C LYS A 47 -9.62 -7.82 -2.43
N VAL A 48 -8.34 -8.11 -2.60
CA VAL A 48 -7.25 -7.31 -2.02
C VAL A 48 -6.21 -7.00 -3.09
N PHE A 49 -5.96 -5.72 -3.30
CA PHE A 49 -4.99 -5.24 -4.29
C PHE A 49 -3.95 -4.37 -3.60
N TYR A 50 -2.68 -4.70 -3.80
CA TYR A 50 -1.56 -4.06 -3.10
C TYR A 50 -0.84 -3.09 -4.02
N GLY A 51 -0.16 -2.12 -3.41
CA GLY A 51 0.73 -1.20 -4.12
C GLY A 51 1.89 -0.74 -3.23
N VAL A 52 2.99 -0.35 -3.88
CA VAL A 52 4.16 0.29 -3.26
C VAL A 52 4.51 1.54 -4.05
N ASN A 53 5.15 2.52 -3.42
CA ASN A 53 5.55 3.72 -4.16
C ASN A 53 6.76 3.46 -5.08
N ILE A 54 6.79 4.16 -6.20
CA ILE A 54 7.80 4.00 -7.24
C ILE A 54 8.27 5.39 -7.63
N GLU A 55 9.55 5.68 -7.40
CA GLU A 55 10.15 6.95 -7.77
C GLU A 55 10.81 6.92 -9.13
N THR A 56 10.89 8.09 -9.75
CA THR A 56 11.57 8.28 -11.03
C THR A 56 12.51 9.48 -10.94
N CYS A 57 13.55 9.50 -11.79
CA CYS A 57 14.48 10.63 -11.88
C CYS A 57 13.80 11.94 -12.28
N ALA A 58 12.67 11.87 -12.98
CA ALA A 58 11.92 13.02 -13.47
C ALA A 58 10.96 13.62 -12.43
N TYR A 59 11.06 13.21 -11.15
CA TYR A 59 10.11 13.57 -10.07
C TYR A 59 8.64 13.22 -10.36
N ALA A 60 8.37 12.43 -11.41
CA ALA A 60 7.06 11.88 -11.75
C ALA A 60 6.84 10.54 -11.02
N SER A 61 6.97 10.56 -9.70
CA SER A 61 6.83 9.38 -8.86
C SER A 61 5.36 8.97 -8.71
N ILE A 62 5.11 7.68 -8.53
CA ILE A 62 3.78 7.12 -8.31
C ILE A 62 3.67 6.69 -6.85
N CYS A 63 2.68 7.23 -6.13
CA CYS A 63 2.42 6.85 -4.75
C CYS A 63 1.86 5.42 -4.66
N ALA A 64 2.04 4.77 -3.52
CA ALA A 64 1.61 3.40 -3.30
C ALA A 64 0.11 3.20 -3.56
N GLU A 65 -0.71 4.20 -3.22
CA GLU A 65 -2.16 4.21 -3.36
C GLU A 65 -2.58 4.18 -4.83
N ARG A 66 -1.87 4.94 -5.69
CA ARG A 66 -2.13 4.95 -7.14
C ARG A 66 -1.81 3.58 -7.74
N VAL A 67 -0.73 2.93 -7.29
CA VAL A 67 -0.40 1.57 -7.72
C VAL A 67 -1.46 0.57 -7.27
N ALA A 68 -1.92 0.64 -6.01
CA ALA A 68 -2.94 -0.27 -5.49
C ALA A 68 -4.28 -0.11 -6.23
N ILE A 69 -4.71 1.12 -6.51
CA ILE A 69 -5.91 1.42 -7.29
C ILE A 69 -5.74 0.93 -8.74
N GLY A 70 -4.60 1.21 -9.37
CA GLY A 70 -4.31 0.74 -10.73
C GLY A 70 -4.37 -0.78 -10.83
N ASN A 71 -3.79 -1.50 -9.86
CA ASN A 71 -3.86 -2.95 -9.78
C ASN A 71 -5.27 -3.47 -9.60
N ALA A 72 -6.11 -2.78 -8.80
CA ALA A 72 -7.52 -3.13 -8.64
C ALA A 72 -8.32 -2.97 -9.94
N VAL A 73 -8.02 -1.94 -10.73
CA VAL A 73 -8.69 -1.70 -12.02
C VAL A 73 -8.24 -2.71 -13.09
N THR A 74 -6.95 -3.09 -13.12
CA THR A 74 -6.42 -3.95 -14.19
C THR A 74 -6.53 -5.45 -13.93
N ASN A 75 -6.61 -5.88 -12.67
CA ASN A 75 -6.68 -7.29 -12.26
C ASN A 75 -8.01 -7.65 -11.56
N GLY A 76 -9.02 -6.77 -11.64
CA GLY A 76 -10.30 -6.86 -10.94
C GLY A 76 -11.29 -7.84 -11.54
#